data_AF-B5GC63-F1
#
_entry.id   AF-B5GC63-F1
#
_cell.length_a   1.000
_cell.length_b   1.000
_cell.length_c   1.000
_cell.angle_alpha   90.00
_cell.angle_beta   90.00
_cell.angle_gamma   90.00
#
_symmetry.space_group_name_H-M   'P 1'
#
loop_
_entity.id
_entity.type
_entity.pdbx_description
1 polymer ?
#
loop_
_entity_poly.entity_id
_entity_poly.type
_entity_poly.pdbx_seq_one_letter_code
_entity_poly.pdbx_strand_id
1 'polypeptide(L)'
;MTQTSHDFAGRYAARRQNEQAFEYAVETFGLTAAEATVTPDGVYVSVARADDLLPWLHERGGLITTTATDAGVELWTLATIIMRGDGAAIPVRVSVPVCSQAVHDIAAEVQIATSKSPAARVDALLRGAWQARGLVSTEVVSPTELAVVAHPLSDEAWDWWYRVLSLSEDAEDGPLLTASGRVGPVTVRFTGQSNDLRRAA
;
A
#
# COMPACT_ATOMS: atom_id res chain seq x y z
N MET A 1 -43.30 25.31 4.52
CA MET A 1 -41.92 25.55 4.97
C MET A 1 -41.50 24.45 5.94
N THR A 2 -41.20 23.24 5.45
CA THR A 2 -40.92 22.06 6.28
C THR A 2 -39.67 21.28 5.83
N GLN A 3 -39.05 21.73 4.73
CA GLN A 3 -37.97 21.00 4.03
C GLN A 3 -36.62 21.12 4.76
N THR A 4 -36.38 22.22 5.47
CA THR A 4 -35.10 22.51 6.16
C THR A 4 -34.88 21.63 7.40
N SER A 5 -35.95 21.25 8.11
CA SER A 5 -35.85 20.38 9.31
C SER A 5 -35.50 18.94 8.95
N HIS A 6 -35.91 18.47 7.76
CA HIS A 6 -35.64 17.10 7.30
C HIS A 6 -34.19 16.96 6.81
N ASP A 7 -33.64 18.01 6.19
CA ASP A 7 -32.24 18.07 5.74
C ASP A 7 -31.26 18.07 6.94
N PHE A 8 -31.59 18.80 8.01
CA PHE A 8 -30.75 18.82 9.22
C PHE A 8 -30.71 17.44 9.92
N ALA A 9 -31.86 16.81 10.09
CA ALA A 9 -31.95 15.48 10.71
C ALA A 9 -31.21 14.41 9.90
N GLY A 10 -31.34 14.45 8.56
CA GLY A 10 -30.64 13.53 7.67
C GLY A 10 -29.12 13.69 7.72
N ARG A 11 -28.62 14.92 7.71
CA ARG A 11 -27.17 15.21 7.80
C ARG A 11 -26.60 14.83 9.16
N TYR A 12 -27.34 15.06 10.24
CA TYR A 12 -26.93 14.61 11.57
C TYR A 12 -26.82 13.09 11.66
N ALA A 13 -27.83 12.36 11.15
CA ALA A 13 -27.81 10.90 11.12
C ALA A 13 -26.64 10.36 10.29
N ALA A 14 -26.39 10.93 9.10
CA ALA A 14 -25.27 10.54 8.25
C ALA A 14 -23.92 10.78 8.93
N ARG A 15 -23.73 11.94 9.57
CA ARG A 15 -22.52 12.23 10.35
C ARG A 15 -22.33 11.20 11.46
N ARG A 16 -23.38 10.87 12.21
CA ARG A 16 -23.28 9.93 13.33
C ARG A 16 -22.93 8.51 12.87
N GLN A 17 -23.46 8.08 11.73
CA GLN A 17 -23.09 6.80 11.12
C GLN A 17 -21.64 6.79 10.64
N ASN A 18 -21.16 7.89 10.05
CA ASN A 18 -19.77 8.01 9.65
C ASN A 18 -18.83 7.98 10.86
N GLU A 19 -19.22 8.62 11.97
CA GLU A 19 -18.47 8.62 13.23
C GLU A 19 -18.33 7.21 13.80
N GLN A 20 -19.43 6.45 13.89
CA GLN A 20 -19.40 5.06 14.37
C GLN A 20 -18.54 4.15 13.49
N ALA A 21 -18.66 4.26 12.17
CA ALA A 21 -17.85 3.46 11.25
C ALA A 21 -16.36 3.81 11.35
N PHE A 22 -16.05 5.08 11.56
CA PHE A 22 -14.69 5.56 11.75
C PHE A 22 -14.08 5.09 13.07
N GLU A 23 -14.77 5.25 14.20
CA GLU A 23 -14.34 4.77 15.51
C GLU A 23 -14.06 3.26 15.46
N TYR A 24 -15.00 2.48 14.90
CA TYR A 24 -14.83 1.05 14.72
C TYR A 24 -13.60 0.71 13.88
N ALA A 25 -13.37 1.42 12.77
CA ALA A 25 -12.21 1.22 11.92
C ALA A 25 -10.90 1.52 12.67
N VAL A 26 -10.85 2.63 13.40
CA VAL A 26 -9.66 3.03 14.16
C VAL A 26 -9.30 1.98 15.21
N GLU A 27 -10.28 1.53 15.99
CA GLU A 27 -10.06 0.55 17.04
C GLU A 27 -9.71 -0.84 16.50
N THR A 28 -10.41 -1.29 15.45
CA THR A 28 -10.22 -2.65 14.90
C THR A 28 -8.85 -2.81 14.25
N PHE A 29 -8.38 -1.79 13.55
CA PHE A 29 -7.17 -1.85 12.73
C PHE A 29 -5.97 -1.14 13.37
N GLY A 30 -6.12 -0.61 14.59
CA GLY A 30 -5.07 0.10 15.30
C GLY A 30 -4.58 1.35 14.55
N LEU A 31 -5.49 2.07 13.89
CA LEU A 31 -5.11 3.21 13.04
C LEU A 31 -4.85 4.44 13.90
N THR A 32 -3.75 5.14 13.64
CA THR A 32 -3.45 6.40 14.32
C THR A 32 -4.37 7.52 13.81
N ALA A 33 -4.96 8.28 14.71
CA ALA A 33 -5.67 9.52 14.41
C ALA A 33 -5.35 10.55 15.51
N ALA A 34 -4.61 11.62 15.18
CA ALA A 34 -4.29 12.68 16.14
C ALA A 34 -5.52 13.58 16.36
N GLU A 35 -6.16 13.99 15.27
CA GLU A 35 -7.48 14.61 15.29
C GLU A 35 -8.33 14.07 14.13
N ALA A 36 -9.65 14.04 14.31
CA ALA A 36 -10.59 13.66 13.28
C ALA A 36 -11.79 14.62 13.24
N THR A 37 -12.10 15.10 12.05
CA THR A 37 -13.32 15.86 11.77
C THR A 37 -14.26 15.01 10.92
N VAL A 38 -15.37 14.60 11.52
CA VAL A 38 -16.41 13.80 10.84
C VAL A 38 -17.51 14.72 10.32
N THR A 39 -17.82 14.60 9.03
CA THR A 39 -18.90 15.33 8.36
C THR A 39 -19.92 14.33 7.79
N PRO A 40 -21.10 14.80 7.34
CA PRO A 40 -22.05 13.94 6.63
C PRO A 40 -21.46 13.32 5.35
N ASP A 41 -20.48 13.99 4.74
CA ASP A 41 -19.93 13.63 3.43
C ASP A 41 -18.64 12.80 3.51
N GLY A 42 -18.02 12.70 4.69
CA GLY A 42 -16.79 11.92 4.88
C GLY A 42 -16.08 12.21 6.20
N VAL A 43 -14.84 11.72 6.30
CA VAL A 43 -13.98 11.90 7.48
C VAL A 43 -12.65 12.51 7.06
N TYR A 44 -12.20 13.50 7.81
CA TYR A 44 -10.89 14.13 7.64
C TYR A 44 -10.08 13.85 8.89
N VAL A 45 -8.92 13.23 8.72
CA VAL A 45 -8.03 12.82 9.80
C VAL A 45 -6.73 13.59 9.66
N SER A 46 -6.24 14.16 10.74
CA SER A 46 -4.86 14.62 10.84
C SER A 46 -4.04 13.60 11.63
N VAL A 47 -2.83 13.32 11.16
CA VAL A 47 -1.84 12.51 11.87
C VAL A 47 -0.57 13.32 12.08
N ALA A 48 0.22 12.93 13.08
CA ALA A 48 1.36 13.71 13.52
C ALA A 48 2.64 13.39 12.74
N ARG A 49 2.79 12.14 12.27
CA ARG A 49 4.00 11.65 11.59
C ARG A 49 3.63 11.01 10.26
N ALA A 50 4.55 11.08 9.29
CA ALA A 50 4.33 10.43 7.99
C ALA A 50 4.20 8.90 8.12
N ASP A 51 4.89 8.29 9.08
CA ASP A 51 4.79 6.86 9.43
C ASP A 51 3.36 6.44 9.81
N ASP A 52 2.58 7.37 10.37
CA ASP A 52 1.18 7.11 10.74
C ASP A 52 0.28 6.93 9.50
N LEU A 53 0.73 7.31 8.30
CA LEU A 53 0.01 7.00 7.06
C LEU A 53 0.16 5.53 6.64
N LEU A 54 1.22 4.84 7.08
CA LEU A 54 1.50 3.47 6.64
C LEU A 54 0.43 2.47 7.09
N PRO A 55 -0.03 2.45 8.36
CA PRO A 55 -1.15 1.60 8.77
C PRO A 55 -2.43 1.88 7.98
N TRP A 56 -2.73 3.15 7.73
CA TRP A 56 -3.89 3.54 6.92
C TRP A 56 -3.78 3.01 5.49
N LEU A 57 -2.61 3.14 4.87
CA LEU A 57 -2.37 2.69 3.52
C LEU A 57 -2.37 1.15 3.41
N HIS A 58 -1.84 0.46 4.41
CA HIS A 58 -1.83 -1.00 4.46
C HIS A 58 -3.25 -1.57 4.57
N GLU A 59 -4.04 -1.06 5.52
CA GLU A 59 -5.35 -1.61 5.83
C GLU A 59 -6.46 -1.17 4.87
N ARG A 60 -6.37 0.07 4.36
CA ARG A 60 -7.43 0.66 3.53
C ARG A 60 -7.02 0.89 2.08
N GLY A 61 -5.74 0.79 1.76
CA GLY A 61 -5.23 1.23 0.47
C GLY A 61 -5.53 2.71 0.23
N GLY A 62 -5.45 3.13 -1.03
CA GLY A 62 -5.80 4.48 -1.45
C GLY A 62 -4.71 5.14 -2.27
N LEU A 63 -4.82 6.46 -2.39
CA LEU A 63 -3.89 7.28 -3.17
C LEU A 63 -3.40 8.44 -2.31
N ILE A 64 -2.09 8.60 -2.19
CA ILE A 64 -1.51 9.77 -1.55
C ILE A 64 -1.27 10.84 -2.61
N THR A 65 -1.74 12.05 -2.31
CA THR A 65 -1.44 13.27 -3.05
C THR A 65 -0.60 14.18 -2.18
N THR A 66 0.39 14.83 -2.76
CA THR A 66 1.23 15.81 -2.08
C THR A 66 0.86 17.21 -2.57
N THR A 67 0.80 18.17 -1.66
CA THR A 67 0.59 19.59 -1.98
C THR A 67 1.66 20.40 -1.28
N ALA A 68 2.50 21.07 -2.06
CA ALA A 68 3.49 21.98 -1.52
C ALA A 68 2.79 23.18 -0.88
N THR A 69 3.26 23.59 0.29
CA THR A 69 2.88 24.86 0.92
C THR A 69 4.05 25.83 0.81
N ASP A 70 3.74 27.13 0.80
CA ASP A 70 4.74 28.20 0.61
C ASP A 70 5.82 28.26 1.71
N ALA A 71 5.67 27.50 2.79
CA ALA A 71 6.56 27.49 3.96
C ALA A 71 7.58 26.33 3.98
N GLY A 72 7.81 25.65 2.84
CA GLY A 72 8.74 24.50 2.78
C GLY A 72 8.23 23.24 3.49
N VAL A 73 6.92 23.20 3.75
CA VAL A 73 6.18 22.04 4.27
C VAL A 73 5.34 21.48 3.13
N GLU A 74 5.33 20.16 2.99
CA GLU A 74 4.42 19.46 2.09
C GLU A 74 3.26 18.88 2.89
N LEU A 75 2.03 19.07 2.43
CA LEU A 75 0.89 18.38 2.96
C LEU A 75 0.69 17.09 2.18
N TRP A 76 0.91 15.95 2.82
CA TRP A 76 0.61 14.65 2.24
C TRP A 76 -0.79 14.24 2.67
N THR A 77 -1.62 13.83 1.71
CA THR A 77 -3.01 13.42 1.97
C THR A 77 -3.30 12.09 1.30
N LEU A 78 -3.57 11.07 2.11
CA LEU A 78 -4.11 9.78 1.67
C LEU A 78 -5.63 9.90 1.47
N ALA A 79 -6.10 9.72 0.25
CA ALA A 79 -7.50 9.53 -0.07
C ALA A 79 -7.82 8.02 -0.05
N THR A 80 -8.71 7.61 0.85
CA THR A 80 -9.12 6.23 1.04
C THR A 80 -10.62 6.13 1.40
N ILE A 81 -11.10 4.92 1.69
CA ILE A 81 -12.48 4.65 2.09
C ILE A 81 -12.55 3.74 3.31
N ILE A 82 -13.61 3.92 4.10
CA ILE A 82 -14.04 2.94 5.11
C ILE A 82 -15.46 2.50 4.81
N MET A 83 -15.82 1.29 5.22
CA MET A 83 -17.15 0.74 5.01
C MET A 83 -18.01 0.96 6.24
N ARG A 84 -19.21 1.46 6.04
CA ARG A 84 -20.26 1.52 7.07
C ARG A 84 -20.88 0.13 7.26
N GLY A 85 -21.53 -0.08 8.40
CA GLY A 85 -22.22 -1.35 8.69
C GLY A 85 -23.37 -1.70 7.72
N ASP A 86 -23.89 -0.72 6.98
CA ASP A 86 -24.88 -0.93 5.90
C ASP A 86 -24.24 -1.20 4.52
N GLY A 87 -22.90 -1.25 4.44
CA GLY A 87 -22.13 -1.44 3.21
C GLY A 87 -21.86 -0.16 2.41
N ALA A 88 -22.27 1.02 2.88
CA ALA A 88 -21.93 2.27 2.21
C ALA A 88 -20.44 2.63 2.38
N ALA A 89 -19.80 3.07 1.31
CA ALA A 89 -18.42 3.56 1.35
C ALA A 89 -18.38 5.02 1.83
N ILE A 90 -17.57 5.28 2.84
CA ILE A 90 -17.35 6.62 3.42
C ILE A 90 -15.96 7.10 2.98
N PRO A 91 -15.85 8.24 2.30
CA PRO A 91 -14.57 8.84 1.97
C PRO A 91 -13.81 9.24 3.24
N VAL A 92 -12.54 8.85 3.32
CA VAL A 92 -11.62 9.27 4.38
C VAL A 92 -10.40 9.94 3.76
N ARG A 93 -10.03 11.10 4.30
CA ARG A 93 -8.81 11.81 3.92
C ARG A 93 -7.90 11.92 5.14
N VAL A 94 -6.74 11.29 5.06
CA VAL A 94 -5.75 11.30 6.14
C VAL A 94 -4.60 12.20 5.73
N SER A 95 -4.40 13.29 6.46
CA SER A 95 -3.44 14.32 6.11
C SER A 95 -2.32 14.44 7.15
N VAL A 96 -1.11 14.66 6.68
CA VAL A 96 0.07 14.90 7.51
C VAL A 96 0.93 16.01 6.93
N PRO A 97 1.31 17.02 7.74
CA PRO A 97 2.33 17.99 7.34
C PRO A 97 3.71 17.35 7.44
N VAL A 98 4.48 17.37 6.35
CA VAL A 98 5.84 16.83 6.27
C VAL A 98 6.80 17.96 5.95
N CYS A 99 7.75 18.20 6.83
CA CYS A 99 8.84 19.14 6.54
C CYS A 99 9.74 18.54 5.46
N SER A 100 10.04 19.31 4.40
CA SER A 100 10.90 18.90 3.28
C SER A 100 12.24 18.25 3.68
N GLN A 101 12.80 18.61 4.83
CA GLN A 101 14.04 18.01 5.36
C GLN A 101 13.88 16.58 5.91
N ALA A 102 12.68 16.23 6.40
CA ALA A 102 12.34 14.90 6.94
C ALA A 102 11.84 13.92 5.86
N VAL A 103 11.66 14.40 4.63
CA VAL A 103 11.19 13.61 3.47
C VAL A 103 12.18 12.50 3.10
N HIS A 104 13.48 12.63 3.40
CA HIS A 104 14.49 11.69 2.91
C HIS A 104 14.38 10.25 3.46
N ASP A 105 13.80 10.04 4.65
CA ASP A 105 13.80 8.70 5.26
C ASP A 105 12.54 7.87 4.90
N ILE A 106 11.45 8.51 4.48
CA ILE A 106 10.13 7.85 4.25
C ILE A 106 9.60 8.09 2.82
N ALA A 107 10.18 9.05 2.08
CA ALA A 107 9.79 9.30 0.70
C ALA A 107 10.01 8.11 -0.22
N ALA A 108 11.00 7.26 0.04
CA ALA A 108 11.14 6.01 -0.70
C ALA A 108 9.88 5.16 -0.52
N GLU A 109 9.50 4.78 0.71
CA GLU A 109 8.30 3.96 0.95
C GLU A 109 7.00 4.58 0.43
N VAL A 110 6.82 5.90 0.58
CA VAL A 110 5.61 6.58 0.06
C VAL A 110 5.63 6.74 -1.46
N GLN A 111 6.78 7.00 -2.09
CA GLN A 111 6.91 7.07 -3.55
C GLN A 111 6.72 5.69 -4.20
N ILE A 112 7.10 4.64 -3.48
CA ILE A 112 6.84 3.24 -3.85
C ILE A 112 5.35 2.95 -3.78
N ALA A 113 4.67 3.37 -2.72
CA ALA A 113 3.25 3.08 -2.56
C ALA A 113 2.33 3.96 -3.45
N THR A 114 2.80 5.13 -3.88
CA THR A 114 2.06 6.09 -4.73
C THR A 114 2.30 5.92 -6.23
N SER A 115 3.16 4.98 -6.64
CA SER A 115 3.42 4.80 -8.06
C SER A 115 2.14 4.32 -8.78
N LYS A 116 1.82 4.98 -9.91
CA LYS A 116 0.62 4.68 -10.73
C LYS A 116 0.67 3.31 -11.39
N SER A 117 1.84 2.68 -11.44
CA SER A 117 2.04 1.34 -11.98
C SER A 117 2.03 0.35 -10.81
N PRO A 118 1.00 -0.51 -10.69
CA PRO A 118 1.03 -1.62 -9.74
C PRO A 118 2.35 -2.39 -9.75
N ALA A 119 2.91 -2.65 -10.93
CA ALA A 119 4.20 -3.31 -11.08
C ALA A 119 5.36 -2.49 -10.52
N ALA A 120 5.36 -1.17 -10.66
CA ALA A 120 6.38 -0.31 -10.06
C ALA A 120 6.27 -0.22 -8.52
N ARG A 121 5.08 -0.44 -7.95
CA ARG A 121 4.92 -0.60 -6.49
C ARG A 121 5.56 -1.89 -5.99
N VAL A 122 5.28 -3.01 -6.67
CA VAL A 122 5.86 -4.32 -6.35
C VAL A 122 7.37 -4.31 -6.58
N ASP A 123 7.81 -3.73 -7.69
CA ASP A 123 9.22 -3.52 -8.01
C ASP A 123 9.94 -2.88 -6.84
N ALA A 124 9.44 -1.76 -6.34
CA ALA A 124 10.18 -0.99 -5.37
C ALA A 124 10.06 -1.53 -3.92
N LEU A 125 9.01 -2.29 -3.59
CA LEU A 125 9.01 -3.18 -2.41
C LEU A 125 10.16 -4.19 -2.46
N LEU A 126 10.44 -4.75 -3.64
CA LEU A 126 11.54 -5.69 -3.85
C LEU A 126 12.92 -5.01 -3.87
N ARG A 127 13.00 -3.77 -4.38
CA ARG A 127 14.25 -2.98 -4.41
C ARG A 127 14.80 -2.74 -3.01
N GLY A 128 13.94 -2.53 -2.01
CA GLY A 128 14.33 -2.19 -0.64
C GLY A 128 15.22 -3.25 0.03
N ALA A 129 14.72 -4.47 0.19
CA ALA A 129 15.42 -5.49 0.98
C ALA A 129 16.47 -6.29 0.20
N TRP A 130 16.29 -6.47 -1.12
CA TRP A 130 17.03 -7.48 -1.89
C TRP A 130 17.93 -6.89 -2.98
N GLN A 131 17.53 -5.80 -3.65
CA GLN A 131 18.37 -5.13 -4.66
C GLN A 131 19.56 -4.40 -4.02
N ALA A 132 19.40 -3.83 -2.83
CA ALA A 132 20.50 -3.25 -2.05
C ALA A 132 21.61 -4.27 -1.71
N ARG A 133 21.26 -5.57 -1.66
CA ARG A 133 22.20 -6.68 -1.45
C ARG A 133 22.74 -7.26 -2.77
N GLY A 134 22.35 -6.72 -3.92
CA GLY A 134 22.73 -7.20 -5.24
C GLY A 134 22.14 -8.57 -5.61
N LEU A 135 21.14 -9.05 -4.85
CA LEU A 135 20.61 -10.41 -4.97
C LEU A 135 19.54 -10.54 -6.06
N VAL A 136 18.94 -9.42 -6.46
CA VAL A 136 17.82 -9.42 -7.39
C VAL A 136 17.92 -8.20 -8.31
N SER A 137 17.63 -8.40 -9.59
CA SER A 137 17.41 -7.35 -10.58
C SER A 137 15.96 -7.38 -11.02
N THR A 138 15.33 -6.22 -11.09
CA THR A 138 13.91 -6.09 -11.42
C THR A 138 13.72 -5.17 -12.62
N GLU A 139 12.77 -5.53 -13.48
CA GLU A 139 12.40 -4.77 -14.66
C GLU A 139 10.88 -4.72 -14.78
N VAL A 140 10.31 -3.52 -14.76
CA VAL A 140 8.86 -3.32 -14.98
C VAL A 140 8.58 -3.53 -16.47
N VAL A 141 8.00 -4.67 -16.81
CA VAL A 141 7.66 -5.05 -18.20
C VAL A 141 6.42 -4.30 -18.67
N SER A 142 5.43 -4.14 -17.79
CA SER A 142 4.20 -3.38 -18.05
C SER A 142 3.61 -2.83 -16.75
N PRO A 143 2.55 -2.00 -16.77
CA PRO A 143 1.92 -1.50 -15.55
C PRO A 143 1.46 -2.59 -14.57
N THR A 144 1.23 -3.82 -15.05
CA THR A 144 0.78 -4.97 -14.27
C THR A 144 1.72 -6.17 -14.37
N GLU A 145 2.92 -6.00 -14.92
CA GLU A 145 3.89 -7.09 -15.06
C GLU A 145 5.28 -6.64 -14.64
N LEU A 146 5.89 -7.45 -13.78
CA LEU A 146 7.24 -7.26 -13.28
C LEU A 146 8.09 -8.49 -13.59
N ALA A 147 9.21 -8.30 -14.28
CA ALA A 147 10.24 -9.31 -14.42
C ALA A 147 11.25 -9.18 -13.27
N VAL A 148 11.60 -10.31 -12.68
CA VAL A 148 12.49 -10.41 -11.54
C VAL A 148 13.55 -11.46 -11.86
N VAL A 149 14.80 -11.02 -11.96
CA VAL A 149 15.96 -11.90 -12.14
C VAL A 149 16.67 -12.02 -10.80
N ALA A 150 16.68 -13.23 -10.25
CA ALA A 150 17.44 -13.54 -9.06
C ALA A 150 18.86 -13.99 -9.42
N HIS A 151 19.85 -13.36 -8.79
CA HIS A 151 21.23 -13.82 -8.80
C HIS A 151 21.39 -14.84 -7.66
N PRO A 152 22.15 -15.94 -7.84
CA PRO A 152 22.01 -17.20 -7.12
C PRO A 152 21.66 -17.01 -5.64
N LEU A 153 20.42 -17.40 -5.31
CA LEU A 153 19.81 -17.18 -4.02
C LEU A 153 20.07 -18.35 -3.08
N SER A 154 20.31 -18.06 -1.80
CA SER A 154 20.28 -19.06 -0.72
C SER A 154 18.87 -19.65 -0.57
N ASP A 155 18.76 -20.86 -0.01
CA ASP A 155 17.47 -21.55 0.23
C ASP A 155 16.47 -20.71 1.05
N GLU A 156 16.98 -19.89 1.97
CA GLU A 156 16.18 -18.96 2.76
C GLU A 156 15.43 -17.92 1.92
N ALA A 157 16.04 -17.46 0.82
CA ALA A 157 15.39 -16.53 -0.08
C ALA A 157 14.32 -17.23 -0.92
N TRP A 158 14.55 -18.47 -1.34
CA TRP A 158 13.54 -19.28 -2.02
C TRP A 158 12.29 -19.48 -1.14
N ASP A 159 12.46 -19.89 0.11
CA ASP A 159 11.34 -20.12 1.04
C ASP A 159 10.55 -18.82 1.32
N TRP A 160 11.23 -17.68 1.45
CA TRP A 160 10.56 -16.37 1.52
C TRP A 160 9.74 -16.08 0.26
N TRP A 161 10.31 -16.32 -0.93
CA TRP A 161 9.62 -16.08 -2.20
C TRP A 161 8.38 -16.95 -2.39
N TYR A 162 8.44 -18.25 -2.08
CA TYR A 162 7.26 -19.14 -2.16
C TYR A 162 6.12 -18.69 -1.26
N ARG A 163 6.44 -18.23 -0.03
CA ARG A 163 5.43 -17.73 0.91
C ARG A 163 4.81 -16.40 0.47
N VAL A 164 5.60 -15.51 -0.12
CA VAL A 164 5.16 -14.15 -0.46
C VAL A 164 4.46 -14.09 -1.82
N LEU A 165 4.89 -14.87 -2.81
CA LEU A 165 4.41 -14.72 -4.19
C LEU A 165 3.33 -15.70 -4.67
N SER A 166 2.91 -16.67 -3.86
CA SER A 166 1.97 -17.72 -4.31
C SER A 166 2.34 -18.26 -5.70
N LEU A 167 3.61 -18.61 -5.89
CA LEU A 167 4.15 -19.08 -7.17
C LEU A 167 3.53 -20.42 -7.53
N SER A 168 3.09 -20.58 -8.78
CA SER A 168 2.88 -21.91 -9.36
C SER A 168 4.16 -22.34 -10.08
N GLU A 169 4.70 -23.49 -9.71
CA GLU A 169 5.87 -24.07 -10.38
C GLU A 169 5.46 -24.60 -11.75
N ASP A 170 5.85 -23.89 -12.81
CA ASP A 170 6.05 -24.48 -14.13
C ASP A 170 7.57 -24.59 -14.35
N ALA A 171 8.20 -25.49 -13.59
CA ALA A 171 9.63 -25.75 -13.74
C ALA A 171 9.85 -26.61 -15.00
N GLU A 172 10.28 -26.00 -16.10
CA GLU A 172 10.94 -26.76 -17.17
C GLU A 172 12.32 -27.23 -16.67
N ASP A 173 12.61 -28.52 -16.83
CA ASP A 173 13.87 -29.15 -16.42
C ASP A 173 15.09 -28.39 -16.97
N GLY A 174 15.83 -27.73 -16.07
CA GLY A 174 17.04 -26.98 -16.42
C GLY A 174 17.68 -26.25 -15.23
N PRO A 175 18.93 -25.75 -15.37
CA PRO A 175 19.63 -25.00 -14.31
C PRO A 175 19.01 -23.61 -14.02
N LEU A 176 18.00 -23.24 -14.78
CA LEU A 176 17.35 -21.94 -14.78
C LEU A 176 15.88 -22.18 -14.44
N LEU A 177 15.49 -21.81 -13.23
CA LEU A 177 14.12 -21.94 -12.77
C LEU A 177 13.36 -20.69 -13.19
N THR A 178 12.33 -20.89 -14.00
CA THR A 178 11.38 -19.84 -14.37
C THR A 178 10.08 -20.11 -13.63
N ALA A 179 9.58 -19.11 -12.92
CA ALA A 179 8.31 -19.22 -12.20
C ALA A 179 7.46 -17.98 -12.46
N SER A 180 6.15 -18.11 -12.27
CA SER A 180 5.26 -16.96 -12.29
C SER A 180 4.30 -16.98 -11.10
N GLY A 181 4.03 -15.80 -10.56
CA GLY A 181 3.17 -15.62 -9.40
C GLY A 181 2.41 -14.30 -9.47
N ARG A 182 1.58 -14.04 -8.47
CA ARG A 182 0.80 -12.81 -8.40
C ARG A 182 0.98 -12.09 -7.08
N VAL A 183 1.14 -10.77 -7.16
CA VAL A 183 1.04 -9.85 -6.02
C VAL A 183 -0.09 -8.87 -6.31
N GLY A 184 -1.27 -9.17 -5.77
CA GLY A 184 -2.48 -8.43 -6.11
C GLY A 184 -2.74 -8.47 -7.64
N PRO A 185 -2.82 -7.31 -8.33
CA PRO A 185 -3.06 -7.25 -9.78
C PRO A 185 -1.79 -7.43 -10.63
N VAL A 186 -0.62 -7.63 -10.02
CA VAL A 186 0.66 -7.73 -10.73
C VAL A 186 1.03 -9.17 -10.97
N THR A 187 1.32 -9.52 -12.21
CA THR A 187 2.01 -10.76 -12.58
C THR A 187 3.51 -10.56 -12.38
N VAL A 188 4.12 -11.40 -11.54
CA VAL A 188 5.56 -11.41 -11.33
C VAL A 188 6.14 -12.61 -12.08
N ARG A 189 7.01 -12.34 -13.06
CA ARG A 189 7.79 -13.37 -13.75
C ARG A 189 9.17 -13.44 -13.13
N PHE A 190 9.53 -14.62 -12.65
CA PHE A 190 10.77 -14.88 -11.97
C PHE A 190 11.69 -15.72 -12.83
N THR A 191 12.97 -15.39 -12.84
CA THR A 191 14.01 -16.22 -13.45
C THR A 191 15.23 -16.23 -12.54
N GLY A 192 15.70 -17.42 -12.15
CA GLY A 192 16.87 -17.55 -11.28
C GLY A 192 17.59 -18.88 -11.48
N GLN A 193 18.85 -18.95 -11.04
CA GLN A 193 19.61 -20.21 -11.03
C GLN A 193 19.49 -20.87 -9.66
N SER A 194 19.00 -22.12 -9.63
CA SER A 194 19.03 -22.95 -8.43
C SER A 194 20.36 -23.70 -8.37
N ASN A 195 21.04 -23.65 -7.22
CA ASN A 195 22.26 -24.44 -7.01
C ASN A 195 21.96 -25.93 -6.77
N ASP A 196 20.69 -26.32 -6.56
CA ASP A 196 20.35 -27.56 -5.85
C ASP A 196 19.56 -28.63 -6.63
N LEU A 197 19.60 -28.63 -7.98
CA LEU A 197 19.15 -29.79 -8.76
C LEU A 197 20.07 -31.03 -8.65
N ARG A 198 21.05 -31.05 -7.73
CA ARG A 198 21.92 -32.21 -7.47
C ARG A 198 21.62 -32.99 -6.19
N ARG A 199 20.58 -32.65 -5.42
CA ARG A 199 20.22 -33.41 -4.20
C ARG A 199 18.76 -33.87 -4.20
N ALA A 200 18.35 -34.55 -5.27
CA ALA A 200 17.24 -35.50 -5.23
C ALA A 200 17.46 -36.57 -6.31
N ALA A 201 18.41 -37.46 -6.06
CA ALA A 201 18.52 -38.77 -6.69
C ALA A 201 18.67 -39.82 -5.59
#